data_AF-A0A7V9D5J4-F1
#
_entry.id   AF-A0A7V9D5J4-F1
#
_cell.length_a   1.000
_cell.length_b   1.000
_cell.length_c   1.000
_cell.angle_alpha   90.00
_cell.angle_beta   90.00
_cell.angle_gamma   90.00
#
_symmetry.space_group_name_H-M   'P 1'
#
loop_
_entity.id
_entity.type
_entity.pdbx_description
1 polymer ?
#
loop_
_entity_poly.entity_id
_entity_poly.type
_entity_poly.pdbx_seq_one_letter_code
_entity_poly.pdbx_strand_id
1 'polypeptide(L)' 'MHPHTSYLICGTPRSGSFLLCEALKNTGLAGMPEEYFWRGDE' A
#
# COMPACT_ATOMS: atom_id res chain seq x y z
N MET A 1 5.23 2.26 -19.53
CA MET A 1 3.92 1.59 -19.47
C MET A 1 3.11 2.23 -18.36
N HIS A 2 1.83 2.54 -18.58
CA HIS A 2 0.92 2.90 -17.49
C HIS A 2 0.24 1.62 -16.97
N PRO A 3 0.11 1.44 -15.64
CA PRO A 3 -0.64 0.32 -15.10
C PRO A 3 -2.11 0.41 -15.54
N HIS A 4 -2.70 -0.72 -15.94
CA HIS A 4 -4.10 -0.79 -16.38
C HIS A 4 -5.09 -0.82 -15.20
N THR A 5 -4.62 -1.24 -14.02
CA THR A 5 -5.42 -1.39 -12.80
C THR A 5 -4.68 -0.82 -11.59
N SER A 6 -5.44 -0.51 -10.53
CA SER A 6 -4.94 -0.02 -9.25
C SER A 6 -5.75 -0.63 -8.12
N TYR A 7 -5.20 -0.62 -6.91
CA TYR A 7 -5.82 -1.19 -5.72
C TYR A 7 -5.61 -0.30 -4.51
N LEU A 8 -6.48 -0.45 -3.50
CA LEU A 8 -6.36 0.20 -2.20
C LEU A 8 -6.36 -0.88 -1.12
N ILE A 9 -5.44 -0.77 -0.17
CA ILE A 9 -5.42 -1.62 1.02
C ILE A 9 -6.18 -0.87 2.11
N CYS A 10 -7.31 -1.42 2.55
CA CYS A 10 -8.09 -0.87 3.66
C CYS A 10 -7.75 -1.63 4.95
N GLY A 11 -7.35 -0.90 5.98
CA GLY A 11 -7.07 -1.45 7.30
C GLY A 11 -7.00 -0.33 8.34
N THR A 12 -6.99 -0.71 9.62
CA THR A 12 -6.73 0.22 10.72
C THR A 12 -5.24 0.26 11.05
N PRO A 13 -4.74 1.28 11.76
CA PRO A 13 -3.36 1.29 12.24
C PRO A 13 -3.02 0.02 13.01
N ARG A 14 -1.81 -0.52 12.78
CA ARG A 14 -1.31 -1.76 13.41
C ARG A 14 -2.06 -3.05 13.06
N SER A 15 -2.88 -3.05 12.00
CA SER A 15 -3.55 -4.24 11.44
C SER A 15 -2.65 -5.16 10.61
N GLY A 16 -1.38 -4.80 10.41
CA GLY A 16 -0.47 -5.53 9.53
C GLY A 16 -0.50 -5.09 8.06
N SER A 17 -1.27 -4.05 7.72
CA SER A 17 -1.30 -3.43 6.39
C SER A 17 0.11 -3.07 5.87
N PHE A 18 0.99 -2.56 6.73
CA PHE A 18 2.37 -2.25 6.37
C PHE A 18 3.17 -3.48 5.93
N LEU A 19 3.02 -4.62 6.63
CA LEU A 19 3.68 -5.88 6.26
C LEU A 19 3.20 -6.38 4.89
N LEU A 20 1.90 -6.25 4.61
CA LEU A 20 1.33 -6.57 3.31
C LEU A 20 1.87 -5.64 2.20
N CYS A 21 1.98 -4.34 2.46
CA CYS A 21 2.58 -3.38 1.52
C CYS A 21 4.01 -3.82 1.14
N GLU A 22 4.85 -4.14 2.13
CA GLU A 22 6.23 -4.59 1.88
C GLU A 22 6.28 -5.89 1.06
N ALA A 23 5.43 -6.86 1.36
CA ALA A 23 5.34 -8.10 0.60
C ALA A 23 4.95 -7.83 -0.88
N LEU A 24 3.98 -6.95 -1.12
CA LEU A 24 3.54 -6.56 -2.46
C LEU A 24 4.63 -5.81 -3.24
N LYS A 25 5.35 -4.88 -2.60
CA LYS A 25 6.51 -4.21 -3.21
C LYS A 25 7.57 -5.22 -3.65
N ASN A 26 7.88 -6.20 -2.80
CA ASN A 26 8.89 -7.22 -3.07
C ASN A 26 8.52 -8.16 -4.24
N THR A 27 7.27 -8.18 -4.68
CA THR A 27 6.90 -8.92 -5.90
C THR A 27 7.40 -8.26 -7.18
N GLY A 28 7.67 -6.95 -7.17
CA GLY A 28 7.96 -6.16 -8.37
C GLY A 28 6.78 -6.01 -9.35
N LEU A 29 5.61 -6.57 -9.03
CA LEU A 29 4.43 -6.58 -9.90
C LEU A 29 3.33 -5.62 -9.41
N ALA A 30 3.22 -5.45 -8.09
CA ALA A 30 2.10 -4.73 -7.46
C ALA A 30 2.37 -3.24 -7.22
N GLY A 31 3.37 -2.65 -7.87
CA GLY A 31 3.72 -1.24 -7.70
C GLY A 31 4.27 -0.92 -6.31
N MET A 32 4.00 0.30 -5.82
CA MET A 32 4.58 0.85 -4.59
C MET A 32 3.48 1.28 -3.61
N PRO A 33 2.77 0.35 -2.95
CA PRO A 33 1.73 0.70 -1.97
C PRO A 33 2.33 1.36 -0.73
N GLU A 34 1.81 2.51 -0.33
CA GLU A 34 2.17 3.24 0.90
C GLU A 34 0.93 3.93 1.49
N GLU A 35 1.08 4.52 2.67
CA GLU A 35 0.05 5.30 3.36
C GLU A 35 -0.08 6.74 2.82
N TYR A 36 -0.26 6.90 1.49
CA TYR A 36 -0.30 8.23 0.84
C TYR A 36 -1.42 9.15 1.32
N PHE A 37 -2.48 8.59 1.91
CA PHE A 37 -3.63 9.33 2.44
C PHE A 37 -3.58 9.49 3.96
N TRP A 38 -2.58 8.92 4.64
CA TRP A 38 -2.43 9.09 6.07
C TRP A 38 -1.88 10.48 6.38
N ARG A 39 -2.59 11.21 7.23
CA ARG A 39 -2.14 12.48 7.81
C ARG A 39 -1.96 12.24 9.29
N GLY A 40 -0.74 11.86 9.69
CA GLY A 40 -0.43 11.51 11.08
C GLY A 40 -0.52 12.64 12.11
N ASP A 41 -1.02 13.82 11.71
CA ASP A 41 -0.88 15.08 12.44
C ASP A 41 -2.09 16.04 12.22
N GLU A 42 -3.33 15.52 12.22
CA GLU A 42 -4.54 16.33 12.47
C GLU A 42 -5.14 16.01 13.85
#